data_AF-A0A1V5IJR0-F1
#
_entry.id   AF-A0A1V5IJR0-F1
#
_cell.length_a   1.000
_cell.length_b   1.000
_cell.length_c   1.000
_cell.angle_alpha   90.00
_cell.angle_beta   90.00
_cell.angle_gamma   90.00
#
_symmetry.space_group_name_H-M   'P 1'
#
loop_
_entity.id
_entity.type
_entity.pdbx_description
1 polymer ?
#
loop_
_entity_poly.entity_id
_entity_poly.type
_entity_poly.pdbx_seq_one_letter_code
_entity_poly.pdbx_strand_id
1 'polypeptide(L)'
;MKGIILILLITCLALVILVPSVSAQHVTEDEALIVGKHWLTLMINQKGDWGGSSNAEIINIQEFKRGDRLLGYYCPIRPQGFLVLSLRKELMPIAAYSETSDINPYSDEGLTDLIKLKMEGTLNQMEMVTGPLESVSSEEIVPLLEFNFLQSWELLGKDEMPSKSQLQSGILLSNYEQGDILLTSTWHQQDPYNRWAPPPPPGSSCTWAHCAVGCSNIASGQDMRYWNWPPYHDNPSQPYNWVEMPDYLSIGSTQSQIDAVARLVYEIGIEAGSDWCGGGSPCETTTCWASCVYPAKDTLDAFEDHFRYSTNAEDRYRNDYFADSWYALIKKDLNLNRPIPYLVKNHAIVCDGWKEYYIGSDFYREYHLNYGGALAASTWYALDQLPPYDPGEEGLLENIYPAQSLGNSITGTYSLQSFPYRYFDQDTLGDSAFFSAGQNLQFLPGITVSCNSGTGSAIRFEGSDTSNTLLYTRGDKTKGIQISGGALELTPGGELTLL
;
A
#
# COMPACT_ATOMS: atom_id res chain seq x y z
N MET A 1 -70.19 43.39 -10.48
CA MET A 1 -69.07 42.76 -11.22
C MET A 1 -68.08 43.85 -11.63
N LYS A 2 -66.99 44.03 -10.87
CA LYS A 2 -65.78 44.83 -11.22
C LYS A 2 -64.81 45.01 -10.04
N GLY A 3 -65.22 44.65 -8.81
CA GLY A 3 -64.38 44.80 -7.61
C GLY A 3 -63.72 43.53 -7.04
N ILE A 4 -63.99 42.34 -7.60
CA ILE A 4 -63.51 41.06 -7.03
C ILE A 4 -62.44 40.39 -7.90
N ILE A 5 -62.26 40.82 -9.15
CA ILE A 5 -61.29 40.22 -10.09
C ILE A 5 -59.88 40.84 -9.94
N LEU A 6 -59.74 42.00 -9.30
CA LEU A 6 -58.44 42.69 -9.18
C LEU A 6 -57.56 42.18 -8.02
N ILE A 7 -58.14 41.48 -7.03
CA ILE A 7 -57.38 40.97 -5.86
C ILE A 7 -56.76 39.59 -6.13
N LEU A 8 -57.31 38.84 -7.09
CA LEU A 8 -56.79 37.53 -7.52
C LEU A 8 -55.62 37.63 -8.51
N LEU A 9 -55.40 38.80 -9.13
CA LEU A 9 -54.29 39.03 -10.06
C LEU A 9 -53.02 39.63 -9.40
N ILE A 10 -53.14 40.15 -8.18
CA ILE A 10 -51.99 40.69 -7.42
C ILE A 10 -51.43 39.65 -6.43
N THR A 11 -52.17 38.57 -6.14
CA THR A 11 -51.70 37.45 -5.29
C THR A 11 -51.01 36.32 -6.08
N CYS A 12 -51.09 36.32 -7.42
CA CYS A 12 -50.34 35.37 -8.27
C CYS A 12 -48.98 35.91 -8.76
N LEU A 13 -48.58 37.13 -8.38
CA LEU A 13 -47.33 37.77 -8.82
C LEU A 13 -46.39 38.08 -7.64
N ALA A 14 -46.37 37.21 -6.62
CA ALA A 14 -45.40 37.27 -5.53
C ALA A 14 -45.11 35.89 -4.92
N LEU A 15 -45.31 34.81 -5.66
CA LEU A 15 -44.54 33.58 -5.45
C LEU A 15 -43.38 33.60 -6.43
N VAL A 16 -42.41 34.47 -6.15
CA VAL A 16 -41.02 34.13 -6.48
C VAL A 16 -40.75 32.95 -5.57
N ILE A 17 -40.91 31.74 -6.11
CA ILE A 17 -40.35 30.55 -5.50
C ILE A 17 -38.86 30.88 -5.43
N LEU A 18 -38.39 31.23 -4.23
CA LEU A 18 -37.01 31.06 -3.83
C LEU A 18 -36.77 29.56 -3.93
N VAL A 19 -36.52 29.09 -5.16
CA VAL A 19 -35.82 27.83 -5.35
C VAL A 19 -34.50 28.12 -4.64
N PRO A 20 -34.16 27.44 -3.53
CA PRO A 20 -32.84 27.59 -2.97
C PRO A 20 -31.89 27.39 -4.12
N SER A 21 -31.06 28.41 -4.41
CA SER A 21 -29.96 28.26 -5.33
C SER A 21 -29.21 27.03 -4.84
N VAL A 22 -29.31 25.97 -5.63
CA VAL A 22 -28.66 24.70 -5.40
C VAL A 22 -27.18 25.01 -5.47
N SER A 23 -26.61 25.35 -4.32
CA SER A 23 -25.22 25.76 -4.26
C SER A 23 -24.41 24.51 -4.48
N ALA A 24 -23.61 24.49 -5.54
CA ALA A 24 -22.55 23.52 -5.68
C ALA A 24 -21.79 23.46 -4.35
N GLN A 25 -21.63 22.26 -3.77
CA GLN A 25 -20.89 22.05 -2.53
C GLN A 25 -19.38 21.98 -2.82
N HIS A 26 -18.91 22.97 -3.58
CA HIS A 26 -17.49 23.19 -3.82
C HIS A 26 -16.88 23.70 -2.52
N VAL A 27 -15.77 23.08 -2.10
CA VAL A 27 -15.06 23.41 -0.87
C VAL A 27 -14.24 24.68 -1.07
N THR A 28 -14.41 25.66 -0.19
CA THR A 28 -13.55 26.86 -0.16
C THR A 28 -12.24 26.61 0.58
N GLU A 29 -11.22 27.42 0.33
CA GLU A 29 -9.93 27.34 1.03
C GLU A 29 -10.10 27.43 2.57
N ASP A 30 -10.96 28.33 3.06
CA ASP A 30 -11.22 28.48 4.50
C ASP A 30 -11.88 27.22 5.09
N GLU A 31 -12.87 26.64 4.40
CA GLU A 31 -13.51 25.39 4.82
C GLU A 31 -12.51 24.23 4.84
N ALA A 32 -11.67 24.11 3.81
CA ALA A 32 -10.63 23.11 3.73
C ALA A 32 -9.62 23.24 4.87
N LEU A 33 -9.20 24.46 5.22
CA LEU A 33 -8.28 24.69 6.32
C LEU A 33 -8.87 24.30 7.68
N ILE A 34 -10.14 24.63 7.93
CA ILE A 34 -10.85 24.26 9.17
C ILE A 34 -10.93 22.73 9.27
N VAL A 35 -11.42 22.09 8.22
CA VAL A 35 -11.60 20.63 8.15
C VAL A 35 -10.25 19.91 8.32
N GLY A 36 -9.20 20.38 7.64
CA GLY A 36 -7.86 19.83 7.77
C GLY A 36 -7.32 19.92 9.20
N LYS A 37 -7.50 21.06 9.88
CA LYS A 37 -7.07 21.24 11.28
C LYS A 37 -7.82 20.32 12.24
N HIS A 38 -9.14 20.20 12.07
CA HIS A 38 -9.95 19.34 12.91
C HIS A 38 -9.63 17.86 12.69
N TRP A 39 -9.43 17.45 11.44
CA TRP A 39 -9.04 16.08 11.12
C TRP A 39 -7.64 15.75 11.67
N LEU A 40 -6.64 16.63 11.51
CA LEU A 40 -5.30 16.43 12.07
C LEU A 40 -5.35 16.25 13.59
N THR A 41 -6.07 17.14 14.27
CA THR A 41 -6.20 17.06 15.73
C THR A 41 -6.96 15.82 16.17
N LEU A 42 -7.97 15.39 15.40
CA LEU A 42 -8.70 14.14 15.62
C LEU A 42 -7.75 12.93 15.55
N MET A 43 -6.88 12.88 14.54
CA MET A 43 -5.89 11.81 14.37
C MET A 43 -4.85 11.79 15.51
N ILE A 44 -4.31 12.95 15.90
CA ILE A 44 -3.38 13.06 17.03
C ILE A 44 -4.05 12.57 18.32
N ASN A 45 -5.31 12.93 18.57
CA ASN A 45 -6.04 12.48 19.77
C ASN A 45 -6.34 10.97 19.78
N GLN A 46 -6.40 10.35 18.60
CA GLN A 46 -6.61 8.91 18.45
C GLN A 46 -5.31 8.14 18.66
N LYS A 47 -4.28 8.49 17.90
CA LYS A 47 -2.99 7.78 17.84
C LYS A 47 -2.04 8.15 18.99
N GLY A 48 -2.16 9.38 19.49
CA GLY A 48 -1.27 9.99 20.50
C GLY A 48 -0.30 11.01 19.91
N ASP A 49 0.03 10.87 18.62
CA ASP A 49 0.93 11.76 17.89
C ASP A 49 0.65 11.73 16.38
N TRP A 50 1.34 12.60 15.65
CA TRP A 50 1.47 12.64 14.21
C TRP A 50 2.95 12.48 13.85
N GLY A 51 3.34 11.34 13.27
CA GLY A 51 4.72 11.06 12.91
C GLY A 51 5.71 11.21 14.08
N GLY A 52 5.29 10.89 15.30
CA GLY A 52 6.08 11.09 16.53
C GLY A 52 5.97 12.49 17.16
N SER A 53 5.16 13.40 16.62
CA SER A 53 4.91 14.73 17.18
C SER A 53 3.48 14.89 17.68
N SER A 54 3.31 15.18 18.97
CA SER A 54 2.00 15.52 19.55
C SER A 54 1.56 16.96 19.30
N ASN A 55 2.43 17.81 18.73
CA ASN A 55 2.17 19.22 18.45
C ASN A 55 2.19 19.51 16.95
N ALA A 56 1.80 18.54 16.11
CA ALA A 56 1.80 18.75 14.68
C ALA A 56 0.74 19.78 14.27
N GLU A 57 1.08 20.65 13.33
CA GLU A 57 0.23 21.77 12.92
C GLU A 57 0.28 22.03 11.42
N ILE A 58 -0.85 22.45 10.86
CA ILE A 58 -0.94 22.95 9.48
C ILE A 58 -0.43 24.39 9.44
N ILE A 59 0.61 24.63 8.65
CA ILE A 59 1.27 25.94 8.57
C ILE A 59 0.47 26.93 7.71
N ASN A 60 0.05 26.45 6.55
CA ASN A 60 -0.67 27.20 5.52
C ASN A 60 -1.50 26.22 4.69
N ILE A 61 -2.25 26.78 3.76
CA ILE A 61 -2.99 26.04 2.75
C ILE A 61 -2.71 26.70 1.39
N GLN A 62 -2.77 25.90 0.34
CA GLN A 62 -2.69 26.38 -1.03
C GLN A 62 -3.52 25.50 -1.95
N GLU A 63 -3.89 26.02 -3.11
CA GLU A 63 -4.53 25.24 -4.15
C GLU A 63 -3.64 24.07 -4.59
N PHE A 64 -4.26 22.92 -4.80
CA PHE A 64 -3.64 21.74 -5.39
C PHE A 64 -4.14 21.58 -6.82
N LYS A 65 -3.22 21.73 -7.79
CA LYS A 65 -3.57 21.90 -9.21
C LYS A 65 -2.78 20.98 -10.13
N ARG A 66 -3.39 20.62 -11.26
CA ARG A 66 -2.71 20.03 -12.43
C ARG A 66 -2.93 20.96 -13.62
N GLY A 67 -1.86 21.58 -14.12
CA GLY A 67 -2.00 22.74 -15.01
C GLY A 67 -2.84 23.85 -14.35
N ASP A 68 -3.85 24.34 -15.06
CA ASP A 68 -4.76 25.37 -14.53
C ASP A 68 -5.95 24.79 -13.73
N ARG A 69 -6.12 23.46 -13.72
CA ARG A 69 -7.26 22.81 -13.09
C ARG A 69 -7.07 22.70 -11.58
N LEU A 70 -8.02 23.23 -10.82
CA LEU A 70 -8.13 23.03 -9.38
C LEU A 70 -8.64 21.61 -9.09
N LEU A 71 -7.90 20.87 -8.27
CA LEU A 71 -8.23 19.50 -7.86
C LEU A 71 -8.65 19.42 -6.39
N GLY A 72 -8.20 20.36 -5.57
CA GLY A 72 -8.38 20.36 -4.14
C GLY A 72 -7.43 21.34 -3.47
N TYR A 73 -7.08 21.08 -2.21
CA TYR A 73 -6.18 21.93 -1.43
C TYR A 73 -5.08 21.12 -0.76
N TYR A 74 -3.89 21.70 -0.68
CA TYR A 74 -2.72 21.10 -0.05
C TYR A 74 -2.34 21.87 1.21
N CYS A 75 -2.10 21.12 2.29
CA CYS A 75 -1.74 21.63 3.60
C CYS A 75 -0.45 20.94 4.08
N PRO A 76 0.73 21.60 4.09
CA PRO A 76 1.91 21.04 4.70
C PRO A 76 1.80 21.06 6.23
N ILE A 77 2.35 20.03 6.88
CA ILE A 77 2.32 19.84 8.33
C ILE A 77 3.73 19.96 8.91
N ARG A 78 3.87 20.63 10.06
CA ARG A 78 5.10 20.60 10.88
C ARG A 78 4.98 19.55 11.98
N PRO A 79 6.09 18.88 12.37
CA PRO A 79 7.44 19.03 11.81
C PRO A 79 7.61 18.40 10.43
N GLN A 80 6.74 17.47 10.05
CA GLN A 80 6.79 16.74 8.79
C GLN A 80 5.39 16.26 8.40
N GLY A 81 5.13 16.13 7.10
CA GLY A 81 3.93 15.53 6.55
C GLY A 81 3.08 16.50 5.74
N PHE A 82 1.97 15.99 5.21
CA PHE A 82 1.00 16.79 4.47
C PHE A 82 -0.41 16.22 4.54
N LEU A 83 -1.40 17.06 4.24
CA LEU A 83 -2.76 16.68 3.85
C LEU A 83 -3.08 17.20 2.44
N VAL A 84 -3.83 16.42 1.67
CA VAL A 84 -4.52 16.86 0.45
C VAL A 84 -6.01 16.69 0.67
N LEU A 85 -6.77 17.77 0.50
CA LEU A 85 -8.21 17.81 0.69
C LEU A 85 -8.97 17.80 -0.64
N SER A 86 -10.12 17.13 -0.66
CA SER A 86 -10.99 17.04 -1.84
C SER A 86 -11.71 18.36 -2.14
N LEU A 87 -12.02 18.58 -3.42
CA LEU A 87 -12.70 19.79 -3.91
C LEU A 87 -14.22 19.81 -3.65
N ARG A 88 -14.81 18.65 -3.40
CA ARG A 88 -16.25 18.42 -3.30
C ARG A 88 -16.59 17.80 -1.95
N LYS A 89 -17.66 18.28 -1.30
CA LYS A 89 -18.07 17.78 0.02
C LYS A 89 -18.72 16.40 0.00
N GLU A 90 -19.08 15.91 -1.19
CA GLU A 90 -19.56 14.54 -1.34
C GLU A 90 -18.41 13.52 -1.29
N LEU A 91 -17.20 13.96 -1.65
CA LEU A 91 -15.96 13.19 -1.63
C LEU A 91 -15.35 13.17 -0.22
N MET A 92 -14.45 12.20 0.02
CA MET A 92 -13.76 12.07 1.31
C MET A 92 -12.98 13.35 1.64
N PRO A 93 -13.07 13.89 2.88
CA PRO A 93 -12.44 15.17 3.22
C PRO A 93 -10.95 15.22 2.94
N ILE A 94 -10.22 14.17 3.36
CA ILE A 94 -8.80 14.01 3.13
C ILE A 94 -8.62 12.96 2.03
N ALA A 95 -8.18 13.39 0.84
CA ALA A 95 -7.92 12.50 -0.29
C ALA A 95 -6.62 11.71 -0.11
N ALA A 96 -5.59 12.35 0.45
CA ALA A 96 -4.30 11.74 0.74
C ALA A 96 -3.61 12.45 1.91
N TYR A 97 -2.80 11.73 2.67
CA TYR A 97 -1.93 12.30 3.68
C TYR A 97 -0.70 11.44 3.96
N SER A 98 0.35 12.05 4.50
CA SER A 98 1.49 11.31 5.03
C SER A 98 2.00 11.95 6.31
N GLU A 99 2.30 11.13 7.31
CA GLU A 99 2.90 11.55 8.58
C GLU A 99 4.44 11.63 8.49
N THR A 100 5.03 10.99 7.48
CA THR A 100 6.47 10.71 7.40
C THR A 100 7.09 11.19 6.09
N SER A 101 6.28 11.62 5.12
CA SER A 101 6.74 12.13 3.83
C SER A 101 6.21 13.54 3.59
N ASP A 102 7.06 14.39 3.02
CA ASP A 102 6.63 15.65 2.42
C ASP A 102 6.55 15.48 0.91
N ILE A 103 5.71 16.25 0.25
CA ILE A 103 5.63 16.30 -1.22
C ILE A 103 5.74 17.74 -1.71
N ASN A 104 6.25 17.92 -2.92
CA ASN A 104 6.19 19.19 -3.61
C ASN A 104 4.85 19.30 -4.36
N PRO A 105 3.89 20.14 -3.93
CA PRO A 105 2.56 20.21 -4.55
C PRO A 105 2.59 20.71 -6.02
N TYR A 106 3.70 21.32 -6.45
CA TYR A 106 3.91 21.78 -7.82
C TYR A 106 4.52 20.71 -8.73
N SER A 107 4.91 19.55 -8.20
CA SER A 107 5.50 18.46 -8.99
C SER A 107 4.45 17.81 -9.90
N ASP A 108 4.81 17.59 -11.16
CA ASP A 108 4.04 16.80 -12.13
C ASP A 108 4.75 15.45 -12.42
N GLU A 109 5.55 15.00 -11.46
CA GLU A 109 6.15 13.68 -11.40
C GLU A 109 6.02 13.08 -9.99
N GLY A 110 6.29 11.77 -9.87
CA GLY A 110 6.35 11.10 -8.59
C GLY A 110 4.99 10.90 -7.91
N LEU A 111 5.03 10.75 -6.58
CA LEU A 111 3.84 10.56 -5.74
C LEU A 111 2.83 11.72 -5.89
N THR A 112 3.31 12.96 -6.05
CA THR A 112 2.42 14.12 -6.26
C THR A 112 1.60 13.97 -7.54
N ASP A 113 2.23 13.58 -8.65
CA ASP A 113 1.51 13.41 -9.90
C ASP A 113 0.50 12.27 -9.83
N LEU A 114 0.84 11.18 -9.13
CA LEU A 114 -0.10 10.09 -8.89
C LEU A 114 -1.36 10.56 -8.13
N ILE A 115 -1.18 11.33 -7.06
CA ILE A 115 -2.31 11.92 -6.31
C ILE A 115 -3.13 12.83 -7.24
N LYS A 116 -2.47 13.70 -8.03
CA LYS A 116 -3.14 14.58 -8.99
C LYS A 116 -3.93 13.79 -10.04
N LEU A 117 -3.34 12.74 -10.63
CA LEU A 117 -3.97 11.89 -11.65
C LEU A 117 -5.24 11.25 -11.12
N LYS A 118 -5.20 10.68 -9.91
CA LYS A 118 -6.36 10.03 -9.32
C LYS A 118 -7.45 11.03 -8.94
N MET A 119 -7.09 12.18 -8.36
CA MET A 119 -8.06 13.25 -8.06
C MET A 119 -8.69 13.83 -9.34
N GLU A 120 -7.88 14.11 -10.36
CA GLU A 120 -8.37 14.59 -11.65
C GLU A 120 -9.27 13.56 -12.34
N GLY A 121 -8.91 12.27 -12.30
CA GLY A 121 -9.73 11.18 -12.81
C GLY A 121 -11.11 11.12 -12.16
N THR A 122 -11.17 11.23 -10.83
CA THR A 122 -12.43 11.30 -10.07
C THR A 122 -13.29 12.48 -10.52
N LEU A 123 -12.72 13.69 -10.60
CA LEU A 123 -13.48 14.89 -11.02
C LEU A 123 -13.95 14.79 -12.47
N ASN A 124 -13.09 14.29 -13.38
CA ASN A 124 -13.45 14.05 -14.78
C ASN A 124 -14.63 13.09 -14.90
N GLN A 125 -14.61 11.98 -14.17
CA GLN A 125 -15.67 10.99 -14.22
C GLN A 125 -17.01 11.56 -13.75
N MET A 126 -17.00 12.40 -12.70
CA MET A 126 -18.20 13.11 -12.26
C MET A 126 -18.69 14.05 -13.38
N GLU A 127 -17.81 14.87 -13.95
CA GLU A 127 -18.15 15.82 -15.02
C GLU A 127 -18.70 15.16 -16.29
N MET A 128 -18.19 13.98 -16.63
CA MET A 128 -18.68 13.21 -17.77
C MET A 128 -20.16 12.83 -17.63
N VAL A 129 -20.64 12.66 -16.39
CA VAL A 129 -22.03 12.26 -16.11
C VAL A 129 -22.90 13.47 -15.80
N THR A 130 -22.38 14.45 -15.04
CA THR A 130 -23.17 15.56 -14.51
C THR A 130 -23.00 16.88 -15.25
N GLY A 131 -21.96 17.01 -16.08
CA GLY A 131 -21.49 18.30 -16.58
C GLY A 131 -20.65 19.06 -15.53
N PRO A 132 -20.38 20.37 -15.75
CA PRO A 132 -19.43 21.15 -14.94
C PRO A 132 -19.77 21.19 -13.44
N LEU A 133 -18.82 20.77 -12.60
CA LEU A 133 -19.05 20.57 -11.16
C LEU A 133 -19.42 21.85 -10.40
N GLU A 134 -19.07 23.03 -10.92
CA GLU A 134 -19.42 24.33 -10.33
C GLU A 134 -20.93 24.59 -10.33
N SER A 135 -21.70 23.85 -11.13
CA SER A 135 -23.15 24.03 -11.28
C SER A 135 -23.98 22.84 -10.77
N VAL A 136 -23.32 21.76 -10.34
CA VAL A 136 -23.96 20.47 -10.03
C VAL A 136 -24.25 20.32 -8.54
N SER A 137 -25.46 19.85 -8.26
CA SER A 137 -25.98 19.57 -6.92
C SER A 137 -25.38 18.32 -6.28
N SER A 138 -25.42 18.25 -4.95
CA SER A 138 -25.05 17.02 -4.25
C SER A 138 -26.00 15.87 -4.57
N GLU A 139 -27.28 16.16 -4.79
CA GLU A 139 -28.31 15.17 -5.13
C GLU A 139 -28.02 14.47 -6.47
N GLU A 140 -27.34 15.15 -7.40
CA GLU A 140 -26.92 14.59 -8.69
C GLU A 140 -25.60 13.80 -8.60
N ILE A 141 -24.71 14.19 -7.70
CA ILE A 141 -23.40 13.54 -7.53
C ILE A 141 -23.49 12.28 -6.68
N VAL A 142 -24.22 12.33 -5.56
CA VAL A 142 -24.28 11.23 -4.57
C VAL A 142 -24.63 9.87 -5.20
N PRO A 143 -25.56 9.76 -6.17
CA PRO A 143 -25.87 8.48 -6.83
C PRO A 143 -24.71 7.87 -7.64
N LEU A 144 -23.67 8.65 -7.96
CA LEU A 144 -22.50 8.18 -8.71
C LEU A 144 -21.43 7.57 -7.81
N LEU A 145 -21.41 7.96 -6.53
CA LEU A 145 -20.37 7.61 -5.57
C LEU A 145 -20.62 6.24 -4.94
N GLU A 146 -19.54 5.52 -4.64
CA GLU A 146 -19.62 4.33 -3.79
C GLU A 146 -19.83 4.71 -2.31
N PHE A 147 -19.37 5.90 -1.91
CA PHE A 147 -19.50 6.45 -0.55
C PHE A 147 -19.86 7.93 -0.57
N ASN A 148 -20.60 8.39 0.43
CA ASN A 148 -20.98 9.78 0.61
C ASN A 148 -20.43 10.31 1.92
N PHE A 149 -19.65 11.39 1.86
CA PHE A 149 -18.97 11.97 3.02
C PHE A 149 -19.51 13.33 3.47
N LEU A 150 -20.71 13.72 3.03
CA LEU A 150 -21.31 15.01 3.39
C LEU A 150 -21.38 15.23 4.92
N GLN A 151 -21.66 14.18 5.69
CA GLN A 151 -21.76 14.30 7.14
C GLN A 151 -20.40 14.55 7.79
N SER A 152 -19.34 13.92 7.27
CA SER A 152 -17.98 14.15 7.73
C SER A 152 -17.55 15.59 7.53
N TRP A 153 -17.84 16.16 6.35
CA TRP A 153 -17.59 17.58 6.09
C TRP A 153 -18.38 18.48 7.05
N GLU A 154 -19.64 18.14 7.35
CA GLU A 154 -20.44 18.89 8.33
C GLU A 154 -19.86 18.80 9.74
N LEU A 155 -19.41 17.61 10.18
CA LEU A 155 -18.85 17.40 11.51
C LEU A 155 -17.47 18.05 11.68
N LEU A 156 -16.62 17.94 10.67
CA LEU A 156 -15.27 18.52 10.67
C LEU A 156 -15.30 20.04 10.42
N GLY A 157 -16.36 20.57 9.81
CA GLY A 157 -16.51 22.02 9.57
C GLY A 157 -17.12 22.82 10.73
N LYS A 158 -17.55 22.18 11.82
CA LYS A 158 -18.12 22.85 13.00
C LYS A 158 -17.04 23.56 13.83
N ASP A 159 -17.40 24.69 14.45
CA ASP A 159 -16.51 25.46 15.34
C ASP A 159 -16.03 24.64 16.56
N GLU A 160 -16.87 23.71 17.04
CA GLU A 160 -16.52 22.77 18.09
C GLU A 160 -15.95 21.49 17.49
N MET A 161 -14.76 21.14 17.95
CA MET A 161 -14.05 19.92 17.54
C MET A 161 -14.87 18.64 17.78
N PRO A 162 -14.87 17.69 16.83
CA PRO A 162 -15.45 16.39 17.06
C PRO A 162 -14.77 15.67 18.22
N SER A 163 -15.57 15.10 19.12
CA SER A 163 -15.11 14.36 20.30
C SER A 163 -14.58 12.97 19.92
N LYS A 164 -13.67 12.41 20.74
CA LYS A 164 -13.09 11.08 20.52
C LYS A 164 -14.14 9.96 20.38
N SER A 165 -15.34 10.11 20.96
CA SER A 165 -16.43 9.10 20.84
C SER A 165 -17.08 9.04 19.46
N GLN A 166 -16.82 10.02 18.59
CA GLN A 166 -17.30 10.04 17.20
C GLN A 166 -16.38 9.28 16.25
N LEU A 167 -15.23 8.80 16.75
CA LEU A 167 -14.37 7.83 16.11
C LEU A 167 -14.62 6.44 16.68
N GLN A 168 -14.91 5.46 15.83
CA GLN A 168 -14.99 4.05 16.20
C GLN A 168 -14.00 3.26 15.35
N SER A 169 -13.21 2.40 15.98
CA SER A 169 -12.32 1.45 15.31
C SER A 169 -13.00 0.07 15.18
N GLY A 170 -12.90 -0.57 14.02
CA GLY A 170 -13.21 -1.99 13.89
C GLY A 170 -12.11 -2.83 14.54
N ILE A 171 -12.44 -3.67 15.52
CA ILE A 171 -11.46 -4.59 16.13
C ILE A 171 -11.54 -5.93 15.39
N LEU A 172 -10.42 -6.37 14.81
CA LEU A 172 -10.19 -7.76 14.41
C LEU A 172 -8.83 -8.20 14.97
N LEU A 173 -8.79 -9.43 15.49
CA LEU A 173 -7.57 -10.09 15.94
C LEU A 173 -6.87 -10.69 14.71
N SER A 174 -5.80 -10.05 14.25
CA SER A 174 -4.90 -10.49 13.17
C SER A 174 -3.44 -10.12 13.53
N ASN A 175 -2.46 -10.66 12.80
CA ASN A 175 -1.05 -10.33 13.04
C ASN A 175 -0.72 -8.88 12.65
N TYR A 176 -1.43 -8.37 11.64
CA TYR A 176 -1.46 -6.96 11.29
C TYR A 176 -2.49 -6.24 12.16
N GLU A 177 -2.11 -5.12 12.77
CA GLU A 177 -3.05 -4.21 13.41
C GLU A 177 -3.41 -3.07 12.46
N GLN A 178 -4.68 -2.67 12.50
CA GLN A 178 -5.18 -1.61 11.65
C GLN A 178 -4.36 -0.31 11.79
N GLY A 179 -3.85 0.21 10.67
CA GLY A 179 -3.01 1.41 10.66
C GLY A 179 -1.51 1.11 10.71
N ASP A 180 -1.12 -0.16 10.83
CA ASP A 180 0.28 -0.57 10.69
C ASP A 180 0.76 -0.43 9.23
N ILE A 181 2.08 -0.41 9.07
CA ILE A 181 2.76 -0.33 7.78
C ILE A 181 3.75 -1.49 7.72
N LEU A 182 3.57 -2.40 6.76
CA LEU A 182 4.40 -3.61 6.66
C LEU A 182 5.79 -3.33 6.10
N LEU A 183 5.92 -2.48 5.07
CA LEU A 183 7.24 -2.19 4.49
C LEU A 183 7.97 -1.14 5.31
N THR A 184 9.28 -1.35 5.47
CA THR A 184 10.21 -0.32 5.93
C THR A 184 11.05 0.24 4.78
N SER A 185 11.14 -0.47 3.65
CA SER A 185 11.93 -0.06 2.50
C SER A 185 11.33 1.15 1.80
N THR A 186 12.21 1.99 1.27
CA THR A 186 11.91 3.18 0.48
C THR A 186 12.83 3.20 -0.74
N TRP A 187 12.71 2.18 -1.58
CA TRP A 187 13.57 2.02 -2.76
C TRP A 187 13.15 2.95 -3.91
N HIS A 188 14.01 3.10 -4.92
CA HIS A 188 13.78 3.96 -6.08
C HIS A 188 14.29 3.31 -7.37
N GLN A 189 13.92 3.84 -8.54
CA GLN A 189 14.19 3.21 -9.83
C GLN A 189 15.54 3.57 -10.48
N GLN A 190 16.24 4.57 -9.97
CA GLN A 190 17.48 5.12 -10.57
C GLN A 190 18.72 4.76 -9.76
N ASP A 191 19.85 5.46 -9.96
CA ASP A 191 21.08 5.21 -9.20
C ASP A 191 20.81 5.37 -7.69
N PRO A 192 21.30 4.46 -6.83
CA PRO A 192 22.17 3.31 -7.13
C PRO A 192 21.46 1.98 -7.43
N TYR A 193 20.12 1.96 -7.42
CA TYR A 193 19.31 0.75 -7.60
C TYR A 193 19.45 0.13 -8.99
N ASN A 194 19.74 0.94 -10.01
CA ASN A 194 19.82 0.50 -11.40
C ASN A 194 21.24 0.16 -11.89
N ARG A 195 22.24 0.03 -11.02
CA ARG A 195 23.64 -0.20 -11.47
C ARG A 195 23.89 -1.53 -12.17
N TRP A 196 22.97 -2.48 -12.05
CA TRP A 196 22.99 -3.75 -12.80
C TRP A 196 22.13 -3.73 -14.05
N ALA A 197 21.28 -2.72 -14.23
CA ALA A 197 20.48 -2.54 -15.43
C ALA A 197 21.39 -2.29 -16.65
N PRO A 198 20.95 -2.66 -17.87
CA PRO A 198 21.74 -2.40 -19.06
C PRO A 198 21.93 -0.89 -19.30
N PRO A 199 23.03 -0.50 -19.98
CA PRO A 199 23.15 0.86 -20.49
C PRO A 199 22.10 1.11 -21.59
N PRO A 200 21.73 2.38 -21.83
CA PRO A 200 20.82 2.70 -22.91
C PRO A 200 21.33 2.23 -24.29
N PRO A 201 20.43 1.78 -25.19
CA PRO A 201 20.84 1.31 -26.51
C PRO A 201 21.47 2.44 -27.34
N PRO A 202 22.42 2.14 -28.25
CA PRO A 202 23.02 3.15 -29.12
C PRO A 202 21.96 3.95 -29.90
N GLY A 203 22.06 5.28 -29.85
CA GLY A 203 21.11 6.18 -30.52
C GLY A 203 19.88 6.54 -29.68
N SER A 204 19.76 6.01 -28.45
CA SER A 204 18.80 6.51 -27.47
C SER A 204 19.07 7.98 -27.12
N SER A 205 18.01 8.71 -26.79
CA SER A 205 18.08 10.05 -26.19
C SER A 205 18.48 10.02 -24.71
N CYS A 206 18.47 8.84 -24.08
CA CYS A 206 18.87 8.63 -22.70
C CYS A 206 20.39 8.81 -22.53
N THR A 207 20.78 9.75 -21.67
CA THR A 207 22.20 10.07 -21.39
C THR A 207 22.68 9.48 -20.06
N TRP A 208 21.87 8.67 -19.38
CA TRP A 208 22.27 8.03 -18.12
C TRP A 208 23.17 6.82 -18.36
N ALA A 209 23.93 6.43 -17.34
CA ALA A 209 24.82 5.28 -17.42
C ALA A 209 24.05 3.95 -17.56
N HIS A 210 22.86 3.88 -16.97
CA HIS A 210 22.00 2.70 -16.92
C HIS A 210 20.54 3.11 -17.11
N CYS A 211 19.74 2.26 -17.75
CA CYS A 211 18.28 2.38 -17.78
C CYS A 211 17.71 2.35 -16.36
N ALA A 212 16.55 2.96 -16.11
CA ALA A 212 15.84 2.78 -14.84
C ALA A 212 15.52 1.29 -14.59
N VAL A 213 15.27 0.87 -13.36
CA VAL A 213 14.83 -0.52 -13.10
C VAL A 213 13.36 -0.75 -13.33
N GLY A 214 12.53 0.29 -13.32
CA GLY A 214 11.10 0.18 -13.58
C GLY A 214 10.30 0.01 -12.30
N CYS A 215 9.11 0.56 -12.29
CA CYS A 215 8.24 0.62 -11.11
C CYS A 215 7.86 -0.78 -10.62
N SER A 216 7.49 -1.69 -11.52
CA SER A 216 7.06 -3.05 -11.16
C SER A 216 8.21 -3.83 -10.51
N ASN A 217 9.43 -3.68 -11.02
CA ASN A 217 10.61 -4.35 -10.45
C ASN A 217 10.95 -3.83 -9.05
N ILE A 218 10.73 -2.52 -8.81
CA ILE A 218 10.91 -1.93 -7.48
C ILE A 218 9.80 -2.36 -6.53
N ALA A 219 8.53 -2.36 -6.95
CA ALA A 219 7.42 -2.83 -6.14
C ALA A 219 7.64 -4.29 -5.71
N SER A 220 7.95 -5.17 -6.66
CA SER A 220 8.26 -6.58 -6.39
C SER A 220 9.52 -6.76 -5.57
N GLY A 221 10.57 -5.97 -5.82
CA GLY A 221 11.80 -6.02 -5.04
C GLY A 221 11.60 -5.63 -3.57
N GLN A 222 10.80 -4.60 -3.31
CA GLN A 222 10.43 -4.19 -1.95
C GLN A 222 9.61 -5.27 -1.23
N ASP A 223 8.66 -5.90 -1.95
CA ASP A 223 7.90 -7.02 -1.40
C ASP A 223 8.81 -8.24 -1.09
N MET A 224 9.71 -8.62 -2.02
CA MET A 224 10.70 -9.67 -1.78
C MET A 224 11.63 -9.36 -0.60
N ARG A 225 11.96 -8.08 -0.43
CA ARG A 225 12.78 -7.61 0.70
C ARG A 225 12.02 -7.64 2.02
N TYR A 226 10.71 -7.47 2.03
CA TYR A 226 9.88 -7.67 3.21
C TYR A 226 9.97 -9.14 3.69
N TRP A 227 9.87 -10.08 2.75
CA TRP A 227 9.99 -11.51 3.03
C TRP A 227 11.43 -12.00 3.27
N ASN A 228 12.43 -11.25 2.84
CA ASN A 228 13.82 -11.71 2.72
C ASN A 228 13.89 -13.10 2.04
N TRP A 229 13.19 -13.21 0.91
CA TRP A 229 12.98 -14.45 0.17
C TRP A 229 13.10 -14.21 -1.35
N PRO A 230 13.66 -15.16 -2.13
CA PRO A 230 14.15 -16.49 -1.76
C PRO A 230 15.58 -16.51 -1.18
N PRO A 231 16.07 -17.68 -0.71
CA PRO A 231 17.47 -17.81 -0.28
C PRO A 231 18.48 -17.63 -1.43
N TYR A 232 18.06 -17.92 -2.67
CA TYR A 232 18.83 -17.79 -3.91
C TYR A 232 17.86 -17.81 -5.10
N HIS A 233 18.32 -17.32 -6.26
CA HIS A 233 17.60 -17.45 -7.54
C HIS A 233 17.64 -18.89 -8.05
N ASP A 234 18.63 -19.28 -8.86
CA ASP A 234 18.76 -20.67 -9.34
C ASP A 234 19.90 -21.45 -8.68
N ASN A 235 20.99 -20.75 -8.33
CA ASN A 235 22.22 -21.36 -7.86
C ASN A 235 22.38 -21.19 -6.33
N PRO A 236 22.32 -22.26 -5.53
CA PRO A 236 22.53 -22.19 -4.07
C PRO A 236 23.91 -21.64 -3.65
N SER A 237 24.89 -21.64 -4.56
CA SER A 237 26.22 -21.07 -4.32
C SER A 237 26.27 -19.55 -4.48
N GLN A 238 25.18 -18.94 -4.94
CA GLN A 238 25.02 -17.48 -5.09
C GLN A 238 23.77 -17.01 -4.34
N PRO A 239 23.76 -17.10 -3.00
CA PRO A 239 22.61 -16.68 -2.21
C PRO A 239 22.35 -15.18 -2.33
N TYR A 240 21.10 -14.79 -2.08
CA TYR A 240 20.78 -13.40 -1.79
C TYR A 240 21.28 -13.04 -0.40
N ASN A 241 22.05 -11.95 -0.32
CA ASN A 241 22.50 -11.42 0.95
C ASN A 241 21.51 -10.37 1.44
N TRP A 242 20.40 -10.84 2.00
CA TRP A 242 19.30 -10.00 2.49
C TRP A 242 19.73 -8.98 3.56
N VAL A 243 20.77 -9.30 4.35
CA VAL A 243 21.34 -8.39 5.36
C VAL A 243 21.99 -7.16 4.72
N GLU A 244 22.51 -7.29 3.50
CA GLU A 244 23.09 -6.19 2.73
C GLU A 244 22.04 -5.43 1.91
N MET A 245 20.74 -5.71 2.08
CA MET A 245 19.69 -4.95 1.40
C MET A 245 19.05 -3.97 2.40
N PRO A 246 19.59 -2.75 2.58
CA PRO A 246 19.02 -1.80 3.53
C PRO A 246 17.67 -1.27 3.05
N ASP A 247 16.93 -0.67 3.98
CA ASP A 247 15.63 -0.06 3.68
C ASP A 247 15.75 1.13 2.72
N TYR A 248 16.93 1.75 2.64
CA TYR A 248 17.23 2.86 1.74
C TYR A 248 18.66 2.78 1.24
N LEU A 249 18.87 3.02 -0.06
CA LEU A 249 20.19 3.25 -0.64
C LEU A 249 20.39 4.72 -0.98
N SER A 250 21.63 5.16 -0.78
CA SER A 250 22.13 6.43 -1.30
C SER A 250 23.43 6.18 -2.08
N ILE A 251 23.92 7.21 -2.77
CA ILE A 251 25.25 7.16 -3.40
C ILE A 251 26.38 6.86 -2.41
N GLY A 252 26.17 7.06 -1.11
CA GLY A 252 27.14 6.79 -0.04
C GLY A 252 27.01 5.39 0.59
N SER A 253 26.03 4.58 0.16
CA SER A 253 25.90 3.18 0.60
C SER A 253 27.12 2.34 0.16
N THR A 254 27.40 1.24 0.86
CA THR A 254 28.55 0.40 0.50
C THR A 254 28.33 -0.28 -0.84
N GLN A 255 29.42 -0.65 -1.52
CA GLN A 255 29.31 -1.38 -2.79
C GLN A 255 28.57 -2.72 -2.61
N SER A 256 28.76 -3.42 -1.49
CA SER A 256 28.03 -4.65 -1.18
C SER A 256 26.52 -4.41 -1.08
N GLN A 257 26.09 -3.31 -0.46
CA GLN A 257 24.68 -2.98 -0.33
C GLN A 257 24.06 -2.63 -1.67
N ILE A 258 24.77 -1.83 -2.44
CA ILE A 258 24.35 -1.42 -3.77
C ILE A 258 24.23 -2.64 -4.69
N ASP A 259 25.25 -3.51 -4.72
CA ASP A 259 25.22 -4.72 -5.54
C ASP A 259 24.12 -5.69 -5.11
N ALA A 260 23.84 -5.81 -3.80
CA ALA A 260 22.79 -6.71 -3.30
C ALA A 260 21.40 -6.29 -3.81
N VAL A 261 21.04 -5.01 -3.66
CA VAL A 261 19.73 -4.50 -4.11
C VAL A 261 19.67 -4.41 -5.63
N ALA A 262 20.70 -3.85 -6.28
CA ALA A 262 20.72 -3.67 -7.73
C ALA A 262 20.64 -5.00 -8.48
N ARG A 263 21.33 -6.04 -7.98
CA ARG A 263 21.21 -7.38 -8.54
C ARG A 263 19.79 -7.93 -8.42
N LEU A 264 19.16 -7.81 -7.24
CA LEU A 264 17.80 -8.31 -7.01
C LEU A 264 16.81 -7.71 -8.01
N VAL A 265 16.73 -6.37 -8.09
CA VAL A 265 15.74 -5.70 -8.94
C VAL A 265 16.03 -5.88 -10.43
N TYR A 266 17.31 -6.09 -10.80
CA TYR A 266 17.69 -6.46 -12.16
C TYR A 266 17.23 -7.87 -12.52
N GLU A 267 17.48 -8.86 -11.66
CA GLU A 267 17.06 -10.26 -11.89
C GLU A 267 15.53 -10.37 -11.97
N ILE A 268 14.79 -9.65 -11.12
CA ILE A 268 13.33 -9.53 -11.24
C ILE A 268 12.94 -9.05 -12.65
N GLY A 269 13.58 -7.99 -13.14
CA GLY A 269 13.29 -7.46 -14.47
C GLY A 269 13.66 -8.40 -15.62
N ILE A 270 14.68 -9.23 -15.48
CA ILE A 270 15.01 -10.27 -16.46
C ILE A 270 13.92 -11.34 -16.50
N GLU A 271 13.40 -11.75 -15.34
CA GLU A 271 12.38 -12.79 -15.28
C GLU A 271 11.00 -12.29 -15.67
N ALA A 272 10.64 -11.07 -15.26
CA ALA A 272 9.38 -10.40 -15.62
C ALA A 272 9.39 -9.78 -17.04
N GLY A 273 10.48 -9.92 -17.79
CA GLY A 273 10.55 -9.48 -19.19
C GLY A 273 10.55 -7.96 -19.40
N SER A 274 11.22 -7.20 -18.52
CA SER A 274 11.35 -5.74 -18.65
C SER A 274 11.93 -5.31 -19.99
N ASP A 275 11.29 -4.32 -20.62
CA ASP A 275 11.81 -3.59 -21.78
C ASP A 275 12.64 -2.40 -21.31
N TRP A 276 13.97 -2.58 -21.33
CA TRP A 276 14.92 -1.62 -20.80
C TRP A 276 15.20 -0.48 -21.80
N CYS A 277 14.91 0.76 -21.43
CA CYS A 277 15.02 1.94 -22.29
C CYS A 277 14.21 1.81 -23.60
N GLY A 278 13.12 1.03 -23.58
CA GLY A 278 12.22 0.82 -24.70
C GLY A 278 11.22 1.94 -24.94
N GLY A 279 10.45 1.85 -26.03
CA GLY A 279 9.27 2.70 -26.26
C GLY A 279 9.50 4.19 -26.58
N GLY A 280 10.75 4.64 -26.75
CA GLY A 280 11.06 6.05 -27.05
C GLY A 280 11.08 6.97 -25.83
N SER A 281 10.99 6.42 -24.61
CA SER A 281 11.14 7.18 -23.36
C SER A 281 12.62 7.52 -23.10
N PRO A 282 12.94 8.73 -22.57
CA PRO A 282 14.30 9.21 -22.49
C PRO A 282 15.17 8.60 -21.38
N CYS A 283 14.78 7.51 -20.69
CA CYS A 283 15.61 6.63 -19.84
C CYS A 283 14.77 5.61 -19.03
N GLU A 284 13.45 5.64 -19.15
CA GLU A 284 12.55 4.80 -18.35
C GLU A 284 12.48 3.37 -18.89
N THR A 285 11.96 2.49 -18.06
CA THR A 285 11.72 1.09 -18.42
C THR A 285 10.28 0.73 -18.21
N THR A 286 9.79 -0.14 -19.07
CA THR A 286 8.43 -0.66 -18.98
C THR A 286 8.53 -2.15 -18.69
N THR A 287 8.10 -2.56 -17.50
CA THR A 287 7.88 -3.98 -17.17
C THR A 287 6.41 -4.29 -17.34
N CYS A 288 6.11 -5.49 -17.83
CA CYS A 288 4.77 -6.02 -17.83
C CYS A 288 4.28 -6.33 -16.41
N TRP A 289 3.16 -5.72 -16.03
CA TRP A 289 2.52 -5.91 -14.72
C TRP A 289 2.08 -7.36 -14.51
N ALA A 290 1.07 -7.79 -15.27
CA ALA A 290 0.54 -9.15 -15.32
C ALA A 290 -0.19 -9.33 -16.66
N SER A 291 -0.31 -10.57 -17.16
CA SER A 291 -1.17 -10.92 -18.31
C SER A 291 -0.81 -10.18 -19.62
N CYS A 292 0.47 -9.94 -19.89
CA CYS A 292 0.94 -9.30 -21.13
C CYS A 292 0.96 -10.24 -22.35
N VAL A 293 0.63 -9.70 -23.54
CA VAL A 293 0.53 -10.46 -24.81
C VAL A 293 1.88 -10.77 -25.47
N TYR A 294 3.03 -10.29 -24.98
CA TYR A 294 4.33 -10.52 -25.63
C TYR A 294 5.53 -10.47 -24.67
N PRO A 295 6.42 -11.49 -24.68
CA PRO A 295 6.17 -12.92 -24.72
C PRO A 295 6.13 -13.52 -23.29
N ALA A 296 4.97 -14.05 -22.86
CA ALA A 296 4.74 -15.01 -21.77
C ALA A 296 5.68 -14.95 -20.54
N LYS A 297 6.01 -13.73 -20.12
CA LYS A 297 6.78 -13.40 -18.93
C LYS A 297 6.09 -12.20 -18.34
N ASP A 298 5.64 -12.34 -17.11
CA ASP A 298 5.13 -11.23 -16.33
C ASP A 298 5.61 -11.35 -14.87
N THR A 299 5.19 -10.39 -14.06
CA THR A 299 5.63 -10.33 -12.66
C THR A 299 5.13 -11.54 -11.86
N LEU A 300 3.96 -12.09 -12.19
CA LEU A 300 3.38 -13.25 -11.52
C LEU A 300 4.18 -14.52 -11.84
N ASP A 301 4.40 -14.79 -13.12
CA ASP A 301 5.21 -15.93 -13.58
C ASP A 301 6.62 -15.88 -12.98
N ALA A 302 7.22 -14.69 -12.91
CA ALA A 302 8.54 -14.51 -12.28
C ALA A 302 8.54 -14.90 -10.80
N PHE A 303 7.54 -14.46 -10.04
CA PHE A 303 7.38 -14.81 -8.63
C PHE A 303 7.31 -16.34 -8.42
N GLU A 304 6.49 -17.02 -9.21
CA GLU A 304 6.26 -18.46 -9.11
C GLU A 304 7.45 -19.29 -9.59
N ASP A 305 7.86 -19.10 -10.85
CA ASP A 305 8.81 -19.97 -11.55
C ASP A 305 10.25 -19.78 -11.09
N HIS A 306 10.60 -18.55 -10.70
CA HIS A 306 11.99 -18.16 -10.46
C HIS A 306 12.28 -17.81 -9.00
N PHE A 307 11.30 -17.22 -8.30
CA PHE A 307 11.48 -16.73 -6.93
C PHE A 307 10.81 -17.59 -5.86
N ARG A 308 10.18 -18.72 -6.24
CA ARG A 308 9.57 -19.69 -5.31
C ARG A 308 8.51 -19.07 -4.41
N TYR A 309 7.69 -18.22 -4.97
CA TYR A 309 6.47 -17.73 -4.34
C TYR A 309 5.31 -18.69 -4.60
N SER A 310 4.23 -18.50 -3.86
CA SER A 310 3.04 -19.33 -3.92
C SER A 310 2.45 -19.36 -5.34
N THR A 311 2.09 -20.56 -5.81
CA THR A 311 1.33 -20.75 -7.06
C THR A 311 -0.17 -20.44 -6.91
N ASN A 312 -0.55 -19.85 -5.78
CA ASN A 312 -1.89 -19.31 -5.54
C ASN A 312 -1.92 -17.79 -5.79
N ALA A 313 -0.82 -17.23 -6.29
CA ALA A 313 -0.75 -15.83 -6.67
C ALA A 313 -1.75 -15.57 -7.81
N GLU A 314 -2.49 -14.47 -7.73
CA GLU A 314 -3.48 -14.12 -8.76
C GLU A 314 -3.45 -12.61 -9.02
N ASP A 315 -3.56 -12.21 -10.29
CA ASP A 315 -3.82 -10.82 -10.66
C ASP A 315 -5.31 -10.52 -10.59
N ARG A 316 -5.65 -9.38 -9.97
CA ARG A 316 -7.02 -8.88 -9.85
C ARG A 316 -7.09 -7.47 -10.40
N TYR A 317 -8.18 -7.14 -11.09
CA TYR A 317 -8.42 -5.80 -11.61
C TYR A 317 -9.61 -5.16 -10.91
N ARG A 318 -9.48 -3.87 -10.56
CA ARG A 318 -10.47 -3.14 -9.77
C ARG A 318 -11.87 -3.14 -10.40
N ASN A 319 -11.95 -3.21 -11.72
CA ASN A 319 -13.20 -3.19 -12.49
C ASN A 319 -14.07 -4.44 -12.30
N ASP A 320 -13.50 -5.53 -11.80
CA ASP A 320 -14.22 -6.79 -11.57
C ASP A 320 -14.89 -6.83 -10.17
N TYR A 321 -14.70 -5.79 -9.36
CA TYR A 321 -15.10 -5.74 -7.96
C TYR A 321 -15.88 -4.47 -7.62
N PHE A 322 -16.77 -4.56 -6.63
CA PHE A 322 -17.26 -3.37 -5.90
C PHE A 322 -16.22 -2.94 -4.86
N ALA A 323 -16.23 -1.68 -4.43
CA ALA A 323 -15.30 -1.16 -3.41
C ALA A 323 -15.18 -2.06 -2.15
N ASP A 324 -16.31 -2.56 -1.63
CA ASP A 324 -16.32 -3.47 -0.47
C ASP A 324 -15.56 -4.77 -0.72
N SER A 325 -15.81 -5.41 -1.86
CA SER A 325 -15.12 -6.65 -2.21
C SER A 325 -13.66 -6.41 -2.55
N TRP A 326 -13.32 -5.29 -3.19
CA TRP A 326 -11.93 -4.93 -3.49
C TRP A 326 -11.13 -4.70 -2.21
N TYR A 327 -11.68 -3.90 -1.30
CA TYR A 327 -11.08 -3.65 0.01
C TYR A 327 -10.90 -4.93 0.82
N ALA A 328 -11.87 -5.86 0.74
CA ALA A 328 -11.78 -7.15 1.42
C ALA A 328 -10.64 -8.03 0.90
N LEU A 329 -10.29 -7.96 -0.40
CA LEU A 329 -9.11 -8.66 -0.93
C LEU A 329 -7.82 -8.13 -0.30
N ILE A 330 -7.69 -6.81 -0.25
CA ILE A 330 -6.51 -6.13 0.30
C ILE A 330 -6.37 -6.42 1.80
N LYS A 331 -7.46 -6.28 2.56
CA LYS A 331 -7.49 -6.62 3.99
C LYS A 331 -7.13 -8.07 4.27
N LYS A 332 -7.65 -9.00 3.46
CA LYS A 332 -7.38 -10.43 3.60
C LYS A 332 -5.88 -10.72 3.59
N ASP A 333 -5.15 -10.15 2.64
CA ASP A 333 -3.72 -10.38 2.49
C ASP A 333 -2.89 -9.64 3.55
N LEU A 334 -3.17 -8.36 3.77
CA LEU A 334 -2.46 -7.58 4.79
C LEU A 334 -2.64 -8.18 6.20
N ASN A 335 -3.83 -8.69 6.53
CA ASN A 335 -4.08 -9.39 7.81
C ASN A 335 -3.25 -10.67 7.99
N LEU A 336 -2.72 -11.22 6.91
CA LEU A 336 -1.83 -12.38 6.89
C LEU A 336 -0.36 -11.97 6.73
N ASN A 337 -0.03 -10.69 6.99
CA ASN A 337 1.30 -10.11 6.83
C ASN A 337 1.79 -10.13 5.38
N ARG A 338 0.91 -9.93 4.40
CA ARG A 338 1.28 -9.98 2.97
C ARG A 338 1.15 -8.60 2.36
N PRO A 339 2.26 -7.87 2.13
CA PRO A 339 2.22 -6.70 1.30
C PRO A 339 1.78 -7.10 -0.11
N ILE A 340 1.22 -6.13 -0.83
CA ILE A 340 0.52 -6.39 -2.08
C ILE A 340 1.17 -5.49 -3.12
N PRO A 341 1.89 -6.03 -4.11
CA PRO A 341 2.17 -5.28 -5.32
C PRO A 341 0.84 -4.75 -5.87
N TYR A 342 0.79 -3.44 -6.11
CA TYR A 342 -0.42 -2.73 -6.55
C TYR A 342 -0.16 -1.94 -7.84
N LEU A 343 -1.07 -2.04 -8.79
CA LEU A 343 -1.05 -1.28 -10.05
C LEU A 343 -1.95 -0.07 -9.91
N VAL A 344 -1.42 1.06 -10.34
CA VAL A 344 -2.17 2.28 -10.62
C VAL A 344 -1.85 2.72 -12.05
N LYS A 345 -2.60 3.68 -12.57
CA LYS A 345 -2.42 4.18 -13.93
C LYS A 345 -0.94 4.51 -14.20
N ASN A 346 -0.34 3.80 -15.16
CA ASN A 346 1.05 3.93 -15.61
C ASN A 346 2.14 3.70 -14.53
N HIS A 347 1.82 3.12 -13.37
CA HIS A 347 2.79 2.94 -12.30
C HIS A 347 2.48 1.74 -11.41
N ALA A 348 3.52 1.13 -10.85
CA ALA A 348 3.40 0.03 -9.89
C ALA A 348 3.99 0.46 -8.54
N ILE A 349 3.25 0.17 -7.47
CA ILE A 349 3.51 0.56 -6.08
C ILE A 349 3.30 -0.66 -5.19
N VAL A 350 3.47 -0.51 -3.87
CA VAL A 350 3.11 -1.58 -2.91
C VAL A 350 2.04 -1.05 -1.96
N CYS A 351 0.95 -1.78 -1.81
CA CYS A 351 0.00 -1.58 -0.72
C CYS A 351 0.42 -2.43 0.47
N ASP A 352 0.67 -1.77 1.60
CA ASP A 352 1.30 -2.38 2.77
C ASP A 352 0.65 -1.97 4.09
N GLY A 353 -0.56 -1.40 4.02
CA GLY A 353 -1.38 -1.09 5.17
C GLY A 353 -2.81 -0.76 4.81
N TRP A 354 -3.72 -0.97 5.76
CA TRP A 354 -5.13 -0.60 5.67
C TRP A 354 -5.61 0.02 6.98
N LYS A 355 -6.60 0.92 6.88
CA LYS A 355 -7.21 1.54 8.05
C LYS A 355 -8.70 1.79 7.85
N GLU A 356 -9.50 1.44 8.87
CA GLU A 356 -10.93 1.71 8.94
C GLU A 356 -11.30 2.56 10.16
N TYR A 357 -12.10 3.59 9.97
CA TYR A 357 -12.65 4.33 11.10
C TYR A 357 -13.94 5.02 10.71
N TYR A 358 -14.67 5.54 11.68
CA TYR A 358 -15.86 6.33 11.43
C TYR A 358 -15.62 7.78 11.79
N ILE A 359 -16.16 8.73 11.02
CA ILE A 359 -16.39 10.10 11.50
C ILE A 359 -17.89 10.32 11.48
N GLY A 360 -18.52 10.26 12.66
CA GLY A 360 -19.98 10.20 12.74
C GLY A 360 -20.50 8.85 12.26
N SER A 361 -21.33 8.85 11.21
CA SER A 361 -21.81 7.63 10.53
C SER A 361 -21.11 7.33 9.21
N ASP A 362 -20.23 8.22 8.74
CA ASP A 362 -19.47 7.98 7.52
C ASP A 362 -18.30 7.05 7.81
N PHE A 363 -18.15 6.02 6.97
CA PHE A 363 -17.14 4.98 7.12
C PHE A 363 -15.94 5.24 6.22
N TYR A 364 -14.78 5.38 6.82
CA TYR A 364 -13.50 5.64 6.17
C TYR A 364 -12.77 4.33 5.93
N ARG A 365 -12.21 4.21 4.73
CA ARG A 365 -11.27 3.17 4.34
C ARG A 365 -10.08 3.83 3.67
N GLU A 366 -8.92 3.52 4.20
CA GLU A 366 -7.66 4.07 3.73
C GLU A 366 -6.67 2.94 3.49
N TYR A 367 -5.81 3.17 2.51
CA TYR A 367 -4.73 2.29 2.12
C TYR A 367 -3.42 3.01 2.34
N HIS A 368 -2.45 2.32 2.92
CA HIS A 368 -1.08 2.79 2.86
C HIS A 368 -0.42 2.27 1.59
N LEU A 369 0.19 3.19 0.84
CA LEU A 369 0.80 2.93 -0.45
C LEU A 369 2.24 3.43 -0.44
N ASN A 370 3.18 2.55 -0.73
CA ASN A 370 4.59 2.85 -0.97
C ASN A 370 4.85 3.00 -2.48
N TYR A 371 5.11 4.23 -2.91
CA TYR A 371 5.28 4.64 -4.30
C TYR A 371 6.56 4.11 -4.97
N GLY A 372 7.59 3.71 -4.21
CA GLY A 372 8.89 3.35 -4.79
C GLY A 372 9.71 4.57 -5.27
N GLY A 373 9.68 5.64 -4.46
CA GLY A 373 10.18 6.99 -4.76
C GLY A 373 11.30 7.51 -3.85
N ALA A 374 12.05 6.65 -3.15
CA ALA A 374 12.94 7.05 -2.04
C ALA A 374 12.20 7.61 -0.80
N LEU A 375 12.86 8.46 0.01
CA LEU A 375 12.43 8.91 1.34
C LEU A 375 11.12 9.74 1.40
N ALA A 376 10.47 10.00 0.28
CA ALA A 376 9.26 10.83 0.15
C ALA A 376 8.18 10.11 -0.67
N ALA A 377 7.94 8.84 -0.36
CA ALA A 377 7.23 7.95 -1.27
C ALA A 377 6.03 7.24 -0.67
N SER A 378 5.68 7.45 0.59
CA SER A 378 4.56 6.70 1.18
C SER A 378 3.43 7.62 1.65
N THR A 379 2.20 7.22 1.34
CA THR A 379 1.00 7.98 1.68
C THR A 379 -0.11 7.04 2.11
N TRP A 380 -0.91 7.51 3.05
CA TRP A 380 -2.27 7.01 3.21
C TRP A 380 -3.15 7.65 2.14
N TYR A 381 -3.99 6.84 1.51
CA TYR A 381 -4.82 7.25 0.39
C TYR A 381 -6.26 6.75 0.54
N ALA A 382 -7.19 7.58 0.11
CA ALA A 382 -8.61 7.27 -0.03
C ALA A 382 -8.89 6.73 -1.45
N LEU A 383 -8.71 5.43 -1.69
CA LEU A 383 -9.14 4.83 -2.97
C LEU A 383 -10.66 4.63 -2.96
N ASP A 384 -11.24 4.43 -4.15
CA ASP A 384 -12.61 3.92 -4.32
C ASP A 384 -13.77 4.87 -3.96
N GLN A 385 -13.64 6.17 -4.25
CA GLN A 385 -14.75 7.11 -4.10
C GLN A 385 -15.81 6.95 -5.22
N LEU A 386 -15.38 6.48 -6.39
CA LEU A 386 -16.18 6.18 -7.56
C LEU A 386 -15.85 4.79 -8.07
N PRO A 387 -16.81 4.09 -8.71
CA PRO A 387 -16.51 2.87 -9.46
C PRO A 387 -15.47 3.18 -10.54
N PRO A 388 -14.56 2.24 -10.84
CA PRO A 388 -13.50 2.50 -11.80
C PRO A 388 -14.07 2.70 -13.21
N TYR A 389 -13.50 3.67 -13.93
CA TYR A 389 -13.98 4.03 -15.27
C TYR A 389 -13.24 3.29 -16.39
N ASP A 390 -11.92 3.08 -16.25
CA ASP A 390 -11.07 2.48 -17.28
C ASP A 390 -10.55 1.09 -16.87
N PRO A 391 -10.85 0.02 -17.64
CA PRO A 391 -10.32 -1.31 -17.40
C PRO A 391 -8.80 -1.35 -17.46
N GLY A 392 -8.16 -1.69 -16.35
CA GLY A 392 -6.71 -1.88 -16.26
C GLY A 392 -5.92 -0.70 -15.69
N GLU A 393 -6.58 0.37 -15.24
CA GLU A 393 -5.92 1.47 -14.52
C GLU A 393 -5.59 1.13 -13.06
N GLU A 394 -6.22 0.10 -12.50
CA GLU A 394 -6.04 -0.28 -11.10
C GLU A 394 -6.15 -1.80 -10.94
N GLY A 395 -5.16 -2.38 -10.26
CA GLY A 395 -5.04 -3.82 -10.10
C GLY A 395 -4.15 -4.19 -8.92
N LEU A 396 -4.11 -5.46 -8.55
CA LEU A 396 -3.24 -5.98 -7.50
C LEU A 396 -2.77 -7.39 -7.82
N LEU A 397 -1.66 -7.79 -7.22
CA LEU A 397 -1.22 -9.19 -7.16
C LEU A 397 -1.47 -9.69 -5.74
N GLU A 398 -2.46 -10.56 -5.55
CA GLU A 398 -2.73 -11.16 -4.24
C GLU A 398 -1.94 -12.46 -4.05
N ASN A 399 -1.87 -12.94 -2.81
CA ASN A 399 -1.21 -14.17 -2.40
C ASN A 399 0.29 -14.22 -2.72
N ILE A 400 0.96 -13.07 -2.73
CA ILE A 400 2.42 -13.00 -2.85
C ILE A 400 3.06 -13.30 -1.49
N TYR A 401 3.42 -14.57 -1.30
CA TYR A 401 4.18 -15.04 -0.14
C TYR A 401 5.08 -16.24 -0.53
N PRO A 402 6.14 -16.53 0.25
CA PRO A 402 7.00 -17.69 0.01
C PRO A 402 6.20 -19.00 -0.12
N ALA A 403 6.44 -19.80 -1.16
CA ALA A 403 5.74 -21.08 -1.36
C ALA A 403 5.89 -22.05 -0.18
N GLN A 404 6.92 -21.85 0.65
CA GLN A 404 7.23 -22.69 1.81
C GLN A 404 6.68 -22.15 3.13
N SER A 405 5.78 -21.18 3.06
CA SER A 405 5.02 -20.67 4.20
C SER A 405 4.20 -21.78 4.88
N LEU A 406 4.25 -21.79 6.21
CA LEU A 406 3.57 -22.77 7.05
C LEU A 406 2.17 -22.30 7.48
N GLY A 407 1.87 -21.01 7.32
CA GLY A 407 0.60 -20.43 7.75
C GLY A 407 0.46 -20.43 9.27
N ASN A 408 -0.78 -20.37 9.75
CA ASN A 408 -1.08 -20.20 11.18
C ASN A 408 -1.21 -21.52 11.96
N SER A 409 -0.97 -22.66 11.34
CA SER A 409 -1.07 -23.96 12.01
C SER A 409 -0.08 -24.98 11.51
N ILE A 410 0.49 -25.75 12.44
CA ILE A 410 1.43 -26.83 12.13
C ILE A 410 1.04 -28.11 12.88
N THR A 411 1.10 -29.23 12.17
CA THR A 411 0.85 -30.56 12.75
C THR A 411 1.57 -31.63 11.94
N GLY A 412 1.78 -32.80 12.54
CA GLY A 412 2.39 -33.96 11.90
C GLY A 412 3.90 -33.85 11.70
N THR A 413 4.42 -34.55 10.69
CA THR A 413 5.86 -34.65 10.43
C THR A 413 6.26 -33.87 9.19
N TYR A 414 7.22 -32.96 9.36
CA TYR A 414 7.90 -32.21 8.32
C TYR A 414 9.24 -32.86 8.01
N SER A 415 9.24 -33.76 7.02
CA SER A 415 10.45 -34.42 6.52
C SER A 415 11.37 -33.43 5.78
N LEU A 416 12.67 -33.78 5.72
CA LEU A 416 13.66 -33.05 4.93
C LEU A 416 13.35 -33.18 3.44
N GLN A 417 13.26 -32.05 2.75
CA GLN A 417 13.03 -31.97 1.30
C GLN A 417 14.33 -31.60 0.57
N SER A 418 14.36 -31.77 -0.75
CA SER A 418 15.49 -31.34 -1.60
C SER A 418 15.74 -29.84 -1.51
N PHE A 419 14.67 -29.07 -1.34
CA PHE A 419 14.70 -27.67 -0.95
C PHE A 419 14.38 -27.56 0.54
N PRO A 420 15.39 -27.50 1.43
CA PRO A 420 15.22 -27.71 2.86
C PRO A 420 14.82 -26.42 3.59
N TYR A 421 13.93 -25.62 3.00
CA TYR A 421 13.49 -24.34 3.56
C TYR A 421 12.02 -24.39 3.90
N ARG A 422 11.66 -23.76 5.02
CA ARG A 422 10.28 -23.49 5.44
C ARG A 422 10.21 -22.09 6.03
N TYR A 423 9.03 -21.51 5.99
CA TYR A 423 8.83 -20.12 6.36
C TYR A 423 7.68 -19.99 7.35
N PHE A 424 7.92 -19.36 8.49
CA PHE A 424 6.88 -18.97 9.45
C PHE A 424 6.46 -17.53 9.13
N ASP A 425 5.37 -17.39 8.38
CA ASP A 425 4.81 -16.12 7.88
C ASP A 425 3.78 -15.50 8.84
N GLN A 426 3.25 -16.30 9.76
CA GLN A 426 2.17 -15.92 10.67
C GLN A 426 2.36 -16.53 12.05
N ASP A 427 1.78 -15.90 13.07
CA ASP A 427 1.66 -16.54 14.38
C ASP A 427 1.04 -17.92 14.22
N THR A 428 1.79 -18.92 14.69
CA THR A 428 1.58 -20.32 14.33
C THR A 428 1.25 -21.13 15.56
N LEU A 429 0.14 -21.84 15.53
CA LEU A 429 -0.25 -22.79 16.58
C LEU A 429 0.05 -24.23 16.18
N GLY A 430 0.58 -25.02 17.10
CA GLY A 430 0.74 -26.47 16.90
C GLY A 430 0.48 -27.26 18.16
N ASP A 431 -0.09 -28.45 18.01
CA ASP A 431 -0.36 -29.39 19.12
C ASP A 431 0.55 -30.62 19.08
N SER A 432 1.01 -31.02 17.89
CA SER A 432 1.96 -32.10 17.68
C SER A 432 2.63 -31.94 16.32
N ALA A 433 3.79 -31.29 16.29
CA ALA A 433 4.54 -31.06 15.05
C ALA A 433 6.01 -31.49 15.21
N PHE A 434 6.56 -32.17 14.21
CA PHE A 434 7.92 -32.71 14.23
C PHE A 434 8.67 -32.34 12.96
N PHE A 435 9.72 -31.54 13.09
CA PHE A 435 10.61 -31.17 11.99
C PHE A 435 11.87 -32.02 12.03
N SER A 436 12.11 -32.78 10.96
CA SER A 436 13.31 -33.62 10.84
C SER A 436 14.59 -32.78 10.77
N ALA A 437 15.73 -33.37 11.08
CA ALA A 437 17.02 -32.68 11.04
C ALA A 437 17.38 -32.15 9.64
N GLY A 438 18.10 -31.02 9.59
CA GLY A 438 18.60 -30.41 8.34
C GLY A 438 17.76 -29.26 7.78
N GLN A 439 16.81 -28.71 8.54
CA GLN A 439 15.88 -27.69 8.03
C GLN A 439 16.48 -26.28 8.13
N ASN A 440 16.09 -25.40 7.21
CA ASN A 440 16.29 -23.96 7.27
C ASN A 440 14.92 -23.33 7.52
N LEU A 441 14.64 -22.97 8.76
CA LEU A 441 13.37 -22.45 9.23
C LEU A 441 13.49 -20.93 9.39
N GLN A 442 13.00 -20.20 8.38
CA GLN A 442 13.00 -18.74 8.41
C GLN A 442 11.71 -18.23 9.05
N PHE A 443 11.81 -17.20 9.87
CA PHE A 443 10.69 -16.52 10.49
C PHE A 443 10.58 -15.12 9.91
N LEU A 444 9.37 -14.70 9.56
CA LEU A 444 9.06 -13.28 9.48
C LEU A 444 9.34 -12.67 10.88
N PRO A 445 10.05 -11.54 10.98
CA PRO A 445 10.38 -10.94 12.28
C PRO A 445 9.13 -10.73 13.15
N GLY A 446 9.20 -11.12 14.42
CA GLY A 446 8.11 -10.94 15.40
C GLY A 446 7.09 -12.08 15.44
N ILE A 447 7.13 -13.02 14.49
CA ILE A 447 6.22 -14.17 14.47
C ILE A 447 6.52 -15.14 15.61
N THR A 448 5.45 -15.56 16.28
CA THR A 448 5.48 -16.48 17.41
C THR A 448 4.93 -17.85 17.02
N VAL A 449 5.68 -18.90 17.36
CA VAL A 449 5.23 -20.30 17.26
C VAL A 449 4.89 -20.79 18.66
N SER A 450 3.63 -21.16 18.90
CA SER A 450 3.13 -21.57 20.22
C SER A 450 2.60 -23.01 20.21
N CYS A 451 2.99 -23.77 21.24
CA CYS A 451 2.48 -25.12 21.47
C CYS A 451 1.19 -25.05 22.30
N ASN A 452 0.04 -25.34 21.69
CA ASN A 452 -1.29 -25.27 22.34
C ASN A 452 -1.82 -26.65 22.79
N SER A 453 -0.95 -27.66 22.82
CA SER A 453 -1.27 -29.04 23.20
C SER A 453 -1.88 -29.14 24.61
N GLY A 454 -3.07 -29.72 24.71
CA GLY A 454 -3.72 -30.02 26.00
C GLY A 454 -3.33 -31.37 26.62
N THR A 455 -2.58 -32.22 25.89
CA THR A 455 -2.37 -33.64 26.21
C THR A 455 -0.90 -34.03 26.39
N GLY A 456 0.02 -33.06 26.44
CA GLY A 456 1.45 -33.30 26.65
C GLY A 456 2.26 -33.55 25.36
N SER A 457 1.62 -33.48 24.19
CA SER A 457 2.32 -33.43 22.88
C SER A 457 3.07 -32.10 22.71
N ALA A 458 4.07 -32.07 21.83
CA ALA A 458 4.99 -30.93 21.67
C ALA A 458 5.25 -30.59 20.20
N ILE A 459 5.77 -29.39 19.96
CA ILE A 459 6.40 -29.00 18.69
C ILE A 459 7.89 -29.27 18.83
N ARG A 460 8.50 -30.02 17.92
CA ARG A 460 9.87 -30.48 18.03
C ARG A 460 10.66 -30.20 16.76
N PHE A 461 11.83 -29.60 16.92
CA PHE A 461 12.79 -29.30 15.86
C PHE A 461 14.06 -30.11 16.09
N GLU A 462 14.32 -31.09 15.23
CA GLU A 462 15.52 -31.94 15.34
C GLU A 462 16.73 -31.33 14.66
N GLY A 463 17.91 -31.62 15.18
CA GLY A 463 19.20 -31.43 14.52
C GLY A 463 20.06 -32.66 14.72
N SER A 464 21.00 -32.90 13.80
CA SER A 464 21.93 -34.03 13.90
C SER A 464 23.37 -33.56 13.70
N ASP A 465 24.34 -34.39 14.07
CA ASP A 465 25.77 -34.05 13.94
C ASP A 465 26.22 -33.77 12.50
N THR A 466 25.44 -34.21 11.51
CA THR A 466 25.77 -34.08 10.07
C THR A 466 24.75 -33.25 9.30
N SER A 467 23.64 -32.85 9.93
CA SER A 467 22.57 -32.06 9.32
C SER A 467 21.94 -31.21 10.40
N ASN A 468 22.48 -30.00 10.55
CA ASN A 468 22.00 -29.02 11.51
C ASN A 468 20.66 -28.43 11.04
N THR A 469 19.79 -28.14 12.00
CA THR A 469 18.59 -27.34 11.75
C THR A 469 18.83 -25.91 12.22
N LEU A 470 18.47 -24.94 11.39
CA LEU A 470 18.63 -23.51 11.63
C LEU A 470 17.26 -22.87 11.78
N LEU A 471 17.05 -22.10 12.85
CA LEU A 471 15.90 -21.22 13.02
C LEU A 471 16.43 -19.79 13.05
N TYR A 472 15.99 -18.96 12.10
CA TYR A 472 16.55 -17.63 11.89
C TYR A 472 15.51 -16.67 11.30
N THR A 473 15.83 -15.39 11.24
CA THR A 473 14.98 -14.35 10.63
C THR A 473 15.82 -13.45 9.72
N ARG A 474 15.16 -12.57 8.95
CA ARG A 474 15.78 -11.57 8.06
C ARG A 474 16.74 -12.14 7.00
N GLY A 475 16.56 -13.42 6.63
CA GLY A 475 17.48 -14.14 5.76
C GLY A 475 18.90 -14.35 6.33
N ASP A 476 19.16 -13.99 7.59
CA ASP A 476 20.49 -14.03 8.22
C ASP A 476 20.73 -15.35 8.96
N LYS A 477 21.22 -16.35 8.24
CA LYS A 477 21.54 -17.67 8.82
C LYS A 477 22.72 -17.65 9.80
N THR A 478 23.43 -16.53 9.93
CA THR A 478 24.54 -16.41 10.89
C THR A 478 24.04 -16.04 12.29
N LYS A 479 22.76 -15.67 12.41
CA LYS A 479 22.08 -15.33 13.66
C LYS A 479 20.87 -16.25 13.85
N GLY A 480 20.49 -16.45 15.11
CA GLY A 480 19.37 -17.32 15.49
C GLY A 480 19.83 -18.57 16.23
N ILE A 481 19.11 -19.68 16.03
CA ILE A 481 19.32 -20.94 16.76
C ILE A 481 19.82 -22.00 15.77
N GLN A 482 20.96 -22.61 16.09
CA GLN A 482 21.44 -23.82 15.43
C GLN A 482 21.27 -25.01 16.37
N ILE A 483 20.60 -26.05 15.88
CA ILE A 483 20.42 -27.32 16.59
C ILE A 483 21.38 -28.34 15.95
N SER A 484 22.33 -28.83 16.74
CA SER A 484 23.34 -29.82 16.34
C SER A 484 23.32 -30.98 17.33
N GLY A 485 22.98 -32.18 16.86
CA GLY A 485 22.95 -33.38 17.70
C GLY A 485 21.95 -33.30 18.87
N GLY A 486 20.66 -33.15 18.59
CA GLY A 486 19.62 -33.02 19.61
C GLY A 486 18.34 -32.37 19.06
N ALA A 487 17.47 -31.87 19.95
CA ALA A 487 16.22 -31.22 19.56
C ALA A 487 15.91 -29.99 20.41
N LEU A 488 15.21 -29.02 19.82
CA LEU A 488 14.46 -27.99 20.52
C LEU A 488 13.00 -28.45 20.60
N GLU A 489 12.41 -28.44 21.79
CA GLU A 489 11.05 -28.91 22.03
C GLU A 489 10.22 -27.81 22.73
N LEU A 490 9.10 -27.43 22.13
CA LEU A 490 8.08 -26.57 22.74
C LEU A 490 7.00 -27.46 23.34
N THR A 491 7.05 -27.62 24.66
CA THR A 491 6.04 -28.33 25.46
C THR A 491 4.74 -27.51 25.55
N PRO A 492 3.61 -28.05 26.06
CA PRO A 492 2.38 -27.28 26.25
C PRO A 492 2.59 -25.90 26.88
N GLY A 493 2.10 -24.85 26.21
CA GLY A 493 2.25 -23.45 26.61
C GLY A 493 3.62 -22.83 26.31
N GLY A 494 4.53 -23.58 25.70
CA GLY A 494 5.82 -23.09 25.23
C GLY A 494 5.69 -22.29 23.95
N GLU A 495 6.44 -21.20 23.85
CA GLU A 495 6.42 -20.26 22.73
C GLU A 495 7.85 -19.97 22.26
N LEU A 496 8.00 -19.71 20.97
CA LEU A 496 9.24 -19.27 20.35
C LEU A 496 8.97 -18.11 19.40
N THR A 497 9.64 -16.99 19.64
CA THR A 497 9.60 -15.79 18.81
C THR A 497 11.02 -15.39 18.41
N LEU A 498 11.23 -15.06 17.14
CA LEU A 498 12.49 -14.49 16.64
C LEU A 498 12.25 -13.06 16.14
N LEU A 499 13.12 -12.12 16.53
CA LEU A 499 12.97 -10.66 16.31
C LEU A 499 13.93 -10.10 15.25
#